data_AF-A0A6N6KMU6-F1
#
_entry.id   AF-A0A6N6KMU6-F1
#
_cell.length_a   1.000
_cell.length_b   1.000
_cell.length_c   1.000
_cell.angle_alpha   90.00
_cell.angle_beta   90.00
_cell.angle_gamma   90.00
#
_symmetry.space_group_name_H-M   'P 1'
#
loop_
_entity.id
_entity.type
_entity.pdbx_description
1 polymer ?
#
loop_
_entity_poly.entity_id
_entity_poly.type
_entity_poly.pdbx_seq_one_letter_code
_entity_poly.pdbx_strand_id
1 'polypeptide(L)'
;MDAYEWAVGSDPTTFTDSVFFLNFYGIEGDITVTLKTYLDQPDVTCFPQDTGFAEVSKSIFMKPGIHEIEGWPIFGLFEGADEDAPEDIYTVDFMPFFNNYIKNFPYGCERTGGVAIHLTTPRAFTLFGQDYNIHDCWDPKGEGFLLDDDNNTLVIEYSMEDPSDPSKRINKKFI
;
A
#
# COMPACT_ATOMS: atom_id res chain seq x y z
N MET A 1 32.16 16.25 24.99
CA MET A 1 31.64 15.67 23.74
C MET A 1 30.24 16.20 23.55
N ASP A 2 29.87 16.57 22.34
CA ASP A 2 28.51 17.05 22.06
C ASP A 2 27.51 15.91 22.27
N ALA A 3 26.33 16.24 22.78
CA ALA A 3 25.27 15.28 23.07
C ALA A 3 23.97 15.68 22.38
N TYR A 4 23.20 14.67 22.01
CA TYR A 4 21.88 14.79 21.38
C TYR A 4 20.88 14.06 22.25
N GLU A 5 19.67 14.60 22.36
CA GLU A 5 18.53 13.91 22.97
C GLU A 5 17.32 14.13 22.09
N TRP A 6 16.86 13.08 21.45
CA TRP A 6 15.65 13.08 20.64
C TRP A 6 14.47 12.49 21.42
N ALA A 7 13.35 13.19 21.38
CA ALA A 7 12.05 12.71 21.84
C ALA A 7 11.07 12.69 20.66
N VAL A 8 10.34 11.60 20.49
CA VAL A 8 9.46 11.36 19.33
C VAL A 8 8.05 11.02 19.81
N GLY A 9 7.13 11.95 19.63
CA GLY A 9 5.73 11.77 20.02
C GLY A 9 5.58 11.41 21.49
N SER A 10 4.87 10.31 21.75
CA SER A 10 4.65 9.74 23.08
C SER A 10 5.59 8.57 23.42
N ASP A 11 6.56 8.26 22.56
CA ASP A 11 7.54 7.21 22.84
C ASP A 11 8.38 7.60 24.07
N PRO A 12 8.46 6.76 25.11
CA PRO A 12 9.22 7.09 26.32
C PRO A 12 10.75 7.02 26.11
N THR A 13 11.21 6.52 24.98
CA THR A 13 12.63 6.35 24.66
C THR A 13 13.25 7.69 24.29
N THR A 14 14.42 7.98 24.87
CA THR A 14 15.28 9.09 24.42
C THR A 14 16.40 8.53 23.56
N PHE A 15 16.51 9.02 22.32
CA PHE A 15 17.57 8.58 21.41
C PHE A 15 18.73 9.57 21.48
N THR A 16 19.96 9.07 21.63
CA THR A 16 21.14 9.93 21.87
C THR A 16 22.10 10.05 20.69
N ASP A 17 21.82 9.34 19.60
CA ASP A 17 22.62 9.43 18.39
C ASP A 17 22.36 10.75 17.64
N SER A 18 23.38 11.26 16.95
CA SER A 18 23.23 12.43 16.07
C SER A 18 22.24 12.19 14.92
N VAL A 19 22.07 10.92 14.52
CA VAL A 19 21.12 10.45 13.51
C VAL A 19 20.64 9.05 13.91
N PHE A 20 19.34 8.78 13.79
CA PHE A 20 18.73 7.48 14.05
C PHE A 20 17.59 7.24 13.06
N PHE A 21 17.14 5.98 12.96
CA PHE A 21 16.07 5.57 12.06
C PHE A 21 14.96 4.88 12.86
N LEU A 22 13.72 5.26 12.61
CA LEU A 22 12.53 4.62 13.18
C LEU A 22 11.60 4.18 12.05
N ASN A 23 10.91 3.06 12.29
CA ASN A 23 9.78 2.61 11.48
C ASN A 23 8.52 2.73 12.32
N PHE A 24 7.51 3.39 11.77
CA PHE A 24 6.20 3.54 12.42
C PHE A 24 5.19 2.64 11.70
N TYR A 25 4.35 1.95 12.46
CA TYR A 25 3.24 1.16 11.96
C TYR A 25 1.96 1.58 12.68
N GLY A 26 0.89 1.88 11.93
CA GLY A 26 -0.42 2.20 12.49
C GLY A 26 -0.48 3.50 13.30
N ILE A 27 0.37 4.48 12.99
CA ILE A 27 0.29 5.82 13.59
C ILE A 27 -0.23 6.80 12.55
N GLU A 28 -1.31 7.49 12.88
CA GLU A 28 -1.92 8.55 12.08
C GLU A 28 -1.86 9.89 12.82
N GLY A 29 -1.73 10.97 12.06
CA GLY A 29 -1.83 12.33 12.55
C GLY A 29 -0.47 12.97 12.86
N ASP A 30 -0.51 14.09 13.57
CA ASP A 30 0.68 14.86 13.87
C ASP A 30 1.54 14.21 14.97
N ILE A 31 2.78 13.87 14.63
CA ILE A 31 3.82 13.48 15.59
C ILE A 31 4.77 14.66 15.80
N THR A 32 4.91 15.12 17.04
CA THR A 32 5.94 16.10 17.38
C THR A 32 7.27 15.39 17.64
N VAL A 33 8.32 15.82 16.96
CA VAL A 33 9.71 15.42 17.21
C VAL A 33 10.45 16.59 17.82
N THR A 34 11.10 16.35 18.96
CA THR A 34 11.91 17.35 19.66
C THR A 34 13.36 16.88 19.70
N LEU A 35 14.29 17.75 19.33
CA LEU A 35 15.73 17.57 19.50
C LEU A 35 16.24 18.58 20.52
N LYS A 36 16.96 18.07 21.51
CA LYS A 36 17.84 18.86 22.38
C LYS A 36 19.29 18.57 22.03
N THR A 37 20.10 19.61 21.97
CA THR A 37 21.54 19.51 21.71
C THR A 37 22.31 20.19 22.84
N TYR A 38 23.47 19.60 23.16
CA TYR A 38 24.39 20.11 24.17
C TYR A 38 25.79 20.15 23.57
N LEU A 39 26.38 21.34 23.51
CA LEU A 39 27.77 21.57 23.13
C LEU A 39 28.64 21.53 24.37
N ASP A 40 29.74 20.78 24.30
CA ASP A 40 30.71 20.69 25.39
C ASP A 40 31.51 22.00 25.56
N GLN A 41 31.68 22.75 24.47
CA GLN A 41 32.42 24.01 24.42
C GLN A 41 31.62 25.06 23.64
N PRO A 42 30.71 25.79 24.29
CA PRO A 42 29.99 26.91 23.65
C PRO A 42 30.93 28.04 23.24
N ASP A 43 30.64 28.71 22.13
CA ASP A 43 31.44 29.83 21.63
C ASP A 43 30.99 31.15 22.27
N VAL A 44 31.42 31.36 23.52
CA VAL A 44 31.16 32.59 24.25
C VAL A 44 31.94 33.80 23.74
N THR A 45 32.89 33.61 22.81
CA THR A 45 33.68 34.71 22.22
C THR A 45 32.86 35.42 21.15
N CYS A 46 32.25 34.65 20.25
CA CYS A 46 31.35 35.17 19.23
C CYS A 46 29.93 35.39 19.76
N PHE A 47 29.48 34.55 20.68
CA PHE A 47 28.13 34.56 21.23
C PHE A 47 28.17 34.54 22.77
N PRO A 48 28.33 35.70 23.44
CA PRO A 48 28.51 35.77 24.90
C PRO A 48 27.37 35.18 25.76
N GLN A 49 26.24 34.81 25.15
CA GLN A 49 25.09 34.18 25.79
C GLN A 49 24.89 32.72 25.34
N ASP A 50 25.84 32.16 24.60
CA ASP A 50 25.79 30.77 24.18
C ASP A 50 25.93 29.86 25.41
N THR A 51 24.83 29.19 25.74
CA THR A 51 24.74 28.23 26.85
C THR A 51 25.19 26.84 26.42
N GLY A 52 25.50 26.64 25.14
CA GLY A 52 25.74 25.34 24.54
C GLY A 52 24.47 24.50 24.44
N PHE A 53 23.30 25.04 24.73
CA PHE A 53 22.04 24.32 24.69
C PHE A 53 21.12 24.88 23.62
N ALA A 54 20.56 23.99 22.79
CA ALA A 54 19.47 24.34 21.89
C ALA A 54 18.40 23.26 21.88
N GLU A 55 17.14 23.70 21.80
CA GLU A 55 15.96 22.84 21.67
C GLU A 55 15.16 23.25 20.45
N VAL A 56 14.75 22.28 19.63
CA VAL A 56 13.88 22.49 18.48
C VAL A 56 12.81 21.41 18.42
N SER A 57 11.58 21.82 18.12
CA SER A 57 10.47 20.90 17.90
C SER A 57 9.89 21.09 16.50
N LYS A 58 9.53 19.98 15.85
CA LYS A 58 8.80 19.96 14.57
C LYS A 58 7.65 18.97 14.62
N SER A 59 6.51 19.35 14.06
CA SER A 59 5.41 18.42 13.80
C SER A 59 5.61 17.76 12.44
N ILE A 60 5.42 16.45 12.38
CA ILE A 60 5.40 15.64 11.17
C ILE A 60 4.00 15.02 11.08
N PHE A 61 3.25 15.36 10.04
CA PHE A 61 1.95 14.75 9.79
C PHE A 61 2.14 13.37 9.16
N MET A 62 1.80 12.32 9.91
CA MET A 62 1.80 10.95 9.45
C MET A 62 0.48 10.64 8.77
N LYS A 63 0.55 10.27 7.49
CA LYS A 63 -0.62 9.78 6.77
C LYS A 63 -1.00 8.40 7.32
N PRO A 64 -2.30 8.06 7.32
CA PRO A 64 -2.73 6.70 7.58
C PRO A 64 -1.97 5.74 6.67
N GLY A 65 -1.47 4.66 7.27
CA GLY A 65 -0.72 3.65 6.53
C GLY A 65 -1.64 2.91 5.56
N ILE A 66 -1.06 2.32 4.50
CA ILE A 66 -1.76 1.40 3.58
C ILE A 66 -2.16 0.08 4.30
N HIS A 67 -2.24 0.05 5.63
CA HIS A 67 -2.84 -1.06 6.37
C HIS A 67 -4.28 -0.74 6.81
N GLU A 68 -4.73 0.50 6.63
CA GLU A 68 -6.15 0.91 6.73
C GLU A 68 -6.92 0.63 5.44
N ILE A 69 -6.48 -0.36 4.65
CA ILE A 69 -7.26 -0.87 3.52
C ILE A 69 -8.44 -1.73 3.99
N GLU A 70 -8.46 -2.14 5.26
CA GLU A 70 -9.64 -2.73 5.93
C GLU A 70 -10.79 -1.71 5.94
N GLY A 71 -11.61 -1.73 4.87
CA GLY A 71 -12.73 -0.81 4.67
C GLY A 71 -12.77 -0.15 3.30
N TRP A 72 -11.77 -0.36 2.44
CA TRP A 72 -11.89 0.07 1.06
C TRP A 72 -12.95 -0.77 0.35
N PRO A 73 -13.86 -0.14 -0.42
CA PRO A 73 -14.99 -0.83 -1.02
C PRO A 73 -14.56 -1.91 -2.02
N ILE A 74 -13.31 -1.86 -2.50
CA ILE A 74 -12.76 -2.85 -3.43
C ILE A 74 -12.52 -4.24 -2.81
N PHE A 75 -12.50 -4.38 -1.48
CA PHE A 75 -12.32 -5.69 -0.85
C PHE A 75 -13.63 -6.40 -0.57
N GLY A 76 -13.61 -7.72 -0.72
CA GLY A 76 -14.76 -8.58 -0.53
C GLY A 76 -15.05 -9.45 -1.74
N LEU A 77 -16.27 -9.96 -1.77
CA LEU A 77 -16.76 -10.88 -2.79
C LEU A 77 -17.60 -10.13 -3.81
N PHE A 78 -17.30 -10.35 -5.08
CA PHE A 78 -18.08 -9.85 -6.21
C PHE A 78 -18.54 -11.03 -7.06
N GLU A 79 -19.84 -11.12 -7.32
CA GLU A 79 -20.42 -12.10 -8.22
C GLU A 79 -20.71 -11.43 -9.56
N GLY A 80 -20.28 -12.05 -10.64
CA GLY A 80 -20.41 -11.50 -11.99
C GLY A 80 -20.06 -12.56 -13.04
N ALA A 81 -19.90 -12.12 -14.28
CA ALA A 81 -19.49 -13.00 -15.38
C ALA A 81 -18.63 -12.22 -16.39
N ASP A 82 -17.93 -12.95 -17.26
CA ASP A 82 -17.32 -12.31 -18.43
C ASP A 82 -18.44 -11.88 -19.41
N GLU A 83 -18.32 -10.70 -20.01
CA GLU A 83 -19.31 -10.11 -20.93
C GLU A 83 -19.61 -11.00 -22.15
N ASP A 84 -18.64 -11.81 -22.58
CA ASP A 84 -18.77 -12.76 -23.69
C ASP A 84 -19.36 -14.13 -23.29
N ALA A 85 -19.54 -14.39 -22.00
CA ALA A 85 -20.14 -15.60 -21.43
C ALA A 85 -21.02 -15.26 -20.20
N PRO A 86 -22.11 -14.48 -20.37
CA PRO A 86 -22.89 -13.93 -19.26
C PRO A 86 -23.61 -14.99 -18.40
N GLU A 87 -23.77 -16.21 -18.90
CA GLU A 87 -24.31 -17.36 -18.18
C GLU A 87 -23.31 -18.04 -17.23
N ASP A 88 -22.02 -17.86 -17.45
CA ASP A 88 -20.94 -18.46 -16.67
C ASP A 88 -20.62 -17.58 -15.45
N ILE A 89 -21.57 -17.51 -14.52
CA ILE A 89 -21.47 -16.68 -13.31
C ILE A 89 -20.45 -17.27 -12.33
N TYR A 90 -19.57 -16.43 -11.80
CA TYR A 90 -18.60 -16.80 -10.78
C TYR A 90 -18.32 -15.67 -9.79
N THR A 91 -17.80 -16.05 -8.62
CA THR A 91 -17.42 -15.12 -7.57
C THR A 91 -15.91 -14.89 -7.58
N VAL A 92 -15.50 -13.63 -7.54
CA VAL A 92 -14.11 -13.23 -7.31
C VAL A 92 -13.95 -12.68 -5.89
N ASP A 93 -12.84 -12.99 -5.23
CA ASP A 93 -12.56 -12.60 -3.85
C ASP A 93 -11.31 -11.72 -3.77
N PHE A 94 -11.51 -10.46 -3.41
CA PHE A 94 -10.46 -9.46 -3.22
C PHE A 94 -9.98 -9.50 -1.77
N MET A 95 -8.72 -9.90 -1.58
CA MET A 95 -8.14 -10.07 -0.26
C MET A 95 -6.97 -9.10 0.00
N PRO A 96 -6.95 -8.41 1.15
CA PRO A 96 -5.77 -7.68 1.60
C PRO A 96 -4.77 -8.68 2.19
N PHE A 97 -3.65 -8.90 1.49
CA PHE A 97 -2.48 -9.64 1.99
C PHE A 97 -1.22 -9.00 1.43
N PHE A 98 -0.01 -9.41 1.88
CA PHE A 98 1.30 -8.79 1.57
C PHE A 98 1.48 -8.18 0.16
N ASN A 99 0.85 -8.75 -0.87
CA ASN A 99 0.47 -8.05 -2.09
C ASN A 99 -1.02 -8.31 -2.30
N ASN A 100 -1.87 -7.28 -2.42
CA ASN A 100 -3.31 -7.44 -2.63
C ASN A 100 -3.54 -8.41 -3.80
N TYR A 101 -4.53 -9.29 -3.71
CA TYR A 101 -4.81 -10.23 -4.79
C TYR A 101 -6.31 -10.54 -4.96
N ILE A 102 -6.64 -11.07 -6.14
CA ILE A 102 -7.97 -11.56 -6.50
C ILE A 102 -7.91 -13.08 -6.65
N LYS A 103 -8.76 -13.80 -5.92
CA LYS A 103 -8.95 -15.26 -6.13
C LYS A 103 -10.05 -15.54 -7.13
N ASN A 104 -9.98 -16.72 -7.74
CA ASN A 104 -10.92 -17.22 -8.75
C ASN A 104 -11.04 -16.28 -9.96
N PHE A 105 -9.94 -15.59 -10.29
CA PHE A 105 -9.87 -14.67 -11.42
C PHE A 105 -8.59 -14.91 -12.24
N PRO A 106 -8.66 -15.11 -13.58
CA PRO A 106 -9.88 -15.42 -14.34
C PRO A 106 -10.55 -16.68 -13.80
N TYR A 107 -11.80 -16.95 -14.20
CA TYR A 107 -12.59 -18.05 -13.63
C TYR A 107 -11.81 -19.37 -13.53
N GLY A 108 -11.84 -20.00 -12.35
CA GLY A 108 -11.11 -21.23 -12.05
C GLY A 108 -9.66 -21.04 -11.57
N CYS A 109 -9.13 -19.81 -11.54
CA CYS A 109 -7.81 -19.51 -10.99
C CYS A 109 -7.84 -19.48 -9.45
N GLU A 110 -7.74 -20.66 -8.82
CA GLU A 110 -7.82 -20.80 -7.35
C GLU A 110 -6.48 -21.04 -6.64
N ARG A 111 -5.34 -20.96 -7.35
CA ARG A 111 -4.03 -21.26 -6.73
C ARG A 111 -3.70 -20.31 -5.57
N THR A 112 -2.79 -20.77 -4.70
CA THR A 112 -2.43 -20.25 -3.34
C THR A 112 -2.00 -18.78 -3.21
N GLY A 113 -2.23 -17.92 -4.21
CA GLY A 113 -2.01 -16.48 -4.12
C GLY A 113 -2.88 -15.61 -5.01
N GLY A 114 -3.81 -16.17 -5.80
CA GLY A 114 -4.63 -15.39 -6.74
C GLY A 114 -3.82 -14.57 -7.77
N VAL A 115 -4.48 -13.61 -8.40
CA VAL A 115 -3.86 -12.61 -9.28
C VAL A 115 -3.48 -11.39 -8.45
N ALA A 116 -2.21 -11.00 -8.51
CA ALA A 116 -1.72 -9.85 -7.78
C ALA A 116 -2.24 -8.53 -8.38
N ILE A 117 -2.62 -7.60 -7.51
CA ILE A 117 -3.13 -6.29 -7.90
C ILE A 117 -2.37 -5.17 -7.18
N HIS A 118 -2.23 -4.05 -7.86
CA HIS A 118 -1.82 -2.79 -7.23
C HIS A 118 -3.03 -1.88 -7.18
N LEU A 119 -3.42 -1.51 -5.98
CA LEU A 119 -4.49 -0.55 -5.76
C LEU A 119 -4.00 0.84 -6.16
N THR A 120 -4.72 1.51 -7.04
CA THR A 120 -4.43 2.89 -7.45
C THR A 120 -5.26 3.89 -6.64
N THR A 121 -6.47 3.48 -6.24
CA THR A 121 -7.38 4.24 -5.36
C THR A 121 -8.21 3.26 -4.50
N PRO A 122 -9.04 3.74 -3.56
CA PRO A 122 -10.00 2.90 -2.85
C PRO A 122 -11.00 2.14 -3.73
N ARG A 123 -11.17 2.55 -4.98
CA ARG A 123 -12.16 2.00 -5.91
C ARG A 123 -11.53 1.50 -7.22
N ALA A 124 -10.21 1.52 -7.36
CA ALA A 124 -9.54 1.18 -8.61
C ALA A 124 -8.21 0.47 -8.38
N PHE A 125 -7.87 -0.41 -9.31
CA PHE A 125 -6.65 -1.20 -9.25
C PHE A 125 -6.15 -1.56 -10.65
N THR A 126 -4.93 -2.07 -10.68
CA THR A 126 -4.26 -2.58 -11.88
C THR A 126 -3.83 -4.02 -11.66
N LEU A 127 -3.96 -4.83 -12.70
CA LEU A 127 -3.53 -6.23 -12.74
C LEU A 127 -2.10 -6.28 -13.30
N PHE A 128 -1.17 -6.78 -12.50
CA PHE A 128 0.19 -7.04 -12.93
C PHE A 128 0.26 -8.54 -13.10
N GLY A 129 0.09 -9.00 -14.34
CA GLY A 129 0.32 -10.40 -14.67
C GLY A 129 1.63 -10.89 -14.01
N GLN A 130 1.62 -12.12 -13.50
CA GLN A 130 2.73 -12.61 -12.68
C GLN A 130 3.90 -13.05 -13.56
N ASP A 131 4.98 -12.27 -13.59
CA ASP A 131 6.26 -12.64 -14.22
C ASP A 131 6.95 -13.85 -13.53
N TYR A 132 6.47 -14.25 -12.34
CA TYR A 132 7.07 -15.33 -11.55
C TYR A 132 6.39 -16.67 -11.80
N ASN A 133 6.81 -17.42 -12.83
CA ASN A 133 6.76 -18.90 -12.94
C ASN A 133 5.47 -19.65 -12.50
N ILE A 134 4.32 -19.00 -12.44
CA ILE A 134 3.03 -19.60 -12.07
C ILE A 134 2.16 -19.53 -13.33
N HIS A 135 2.49 -20.38 -14.31
CA HIS A 135 1.88 -20.47 -15.64
C HIS A 135 0.38 -20.89 -15.66
N ASP A 136 -0.30 -20.90 -14.52
CA ASP A 136 -1.58 -21.62 -14.39
C ASP A 136 -2.83 -20.72 -14.38
N CYS A 137 -2.66 -19.41 -14.58
CA CYS A 137 -3.79 -18.46 -14.68
C CYS A 137 -3.74 -17.55 -15.90
N TRP A 138 -2.99 -17.92 -16.94
CA TRP A 138 -2.97 -17.22 -18.24
C TRP A 138 -2.54 -15.74 -18.20
N ASP A 139 -1.78 -15.34 -17.17
CA ASP A 139 -1.13 -14.04 -17.06
C ASP A 139 -2.06 -12.83 -17.33
N PRO A 140 -3.12 -12.64 -16.51
CA PRO A 140 -4.09 -11.58 -16.74
C PRO A 140 -3.47 -10.21 -16.47
N LYS A 141 -3.69 -9.26 -17.39
CA LYS A 141 -3.19 -7.88 -17.34
C LYS A 141 -4.29 -6.92 -17.71
N GLY A 142 -4.44 -5.82 -16.99
CA GLY A 142 -5.56 -4.92 -17.16
C GLY A 142 -5.80 -4.03 -15.96
N GLU A 143 -7.02 -3.54 -15.83
CA GLU A 143 -7.44 -2.63 -14.77
C GLU A 143 -8.87 -2.95 -14.34
N GLY A 144 -9.22 -2.54 -13.13
CA GLY A 144 -10.58 -2.68 -12.66
C GLY A 144 -10.95 -1.58 -11.70
N PHE A 145 -12.25 -1.36 -11.60
CA PHE A 145 -12.82 -0.28 -10.80
C PHE A 145 -14.25 -0.60 -10.35
N LEU A 146 -14.66 0.01 -9.25
CA LEU A 146 -16.06 0.03 -8.83
C LEU A 146 -16.79 1.19 -9.50
N LEU A 147 -17.99 0.93 -10.03
CA LEU A 147 -18.83 1.98 -10.57
C LEU A 147 -19.23 2.99 -9.49
N ASP A 148 -19.22 4.27 -9.88
CA ASP A 148 -19.33 5.36 -8.92
C ASP A 148 -20.68 5.40 -8.20
N ASP A 149 -21.73 4.93 -8.86
CA ASP A 149 -23.12 5.08 -8.44
C ASP A 149 -23.55 4.18 -7.28
N ASP A 150 -22.91 3.02 -7.08
CA ASP A 150 -23.38 2.02 -6.11
C ASP A 150 -22.30 1.38 -5.20
N ASN A 151 -21.00 1.61 -5.45
CA ASN A 151 -19.90 0.95 -4.72
C ASN A 151 -19.91 -0.59 -4.78
N ASN A 152 -20.77 -1.20 -5.59
CA ASN A 152 -21.04 -2.63 -5.57
C ASN A 152 -20.85 -3.28 -6.94
N THR A 153 -20.96 -2.52 -8.02
CA THR A 153 -20.70 -3.05 -9.37
C THR A 153 -19.22 -2.95 -9.67
N LEU A 154 -18.57 -4.10 -9.78
CA LEU A 154 -17.15 -4.23 -10.13
C LEU A 154 -17.01 -4.45 -11.63
N VAL A 155 -16.17 -3.65 -12.27
CA VAL A 155 -15.78 -3.87 -13.66
C VAL A 155 -14.30 -4.19 -13.71
N ILE A 156 -13.93 -5.26 -14.40
CA ILE A 156 -12.52 -5.59 -14.67
C ILE A 156 -12.34 -5.73 -16.17
N GLU A 157 -11.56 -4.84 -16.77
CA GLU A 157 -11.16 -4.92 -18.17
C GLU A 157 -9.76 -5.52 -18.23
N TYR A 158 -9.64 -6.70 -18.83
CA TYR A 158 -8.39 -7.46 -18.77
C TYR A 158 -8.09 -8.17 -20.08
N SER A 159 -6.82 -8.51 -20.23
CA SER A 159 -6.33 -9.39 -21.28
C SER A 159 -5.62 -10.57 -20.65
N MET A 160 -5.72 -11.73 -21.28
CA MET A 160 -5.02 -12.95 -20.85
C MET A 160 -4.49 -13.69 -22.08
N GLU A 161 -3.51 -14.57 -21.88
CA GLU A 161 -3.06 -15.48 -22.93
C GLU A 161 -4.21 -16.38 -23.37
N ASP A 162 -4.35 -16.63 -24.68
CA ASP A 162 -5.33 -17.58 -25.20
C ASP A 162 -4.90 -19.00 -24.75
N PRO A 163 -5.75 -19.74 -24.01
CA PRO A 163 -5.43 -21.10 -23.57
C PRO A 163 -5.12 -22.05 -24.73
N SER A 164 -5.64 -21.77 -25.93
CA SER A 164 -5.44 -22.57 -27.14
C SER A 164 -4.19 -22.14 -27.94
N ASP A 165 -3.74 -20.90 -27.77
CA ASP A 165 -2.59 -20.32 -28.47
C ASP A 165 -1.91 -19.23 -27.61
N PRO A 166 -0.95 -19.60 -26.74
CA PRO A 166 -0.29 -18.66 -25.82
C PRO A 166 0.47 -17.50 -26.51
N SER A 167 0.65 -17.55 -27.83
CA SER A 167 1.22 -16.43 -28.60
C SER A 167 0.23 -15.27 -28.80
N LYS A 168 -1.05 -15.51 -28.52
CA LYS A 168 -2.13 -14.52 -28.63
C LYS A 168 -2.63 -14.12 -27.25
N ARG A 169 -3.10 -12.88 -27.16
CA ARG A 169 -3.87 -12.39 -26.01
C ARG A 169 -5.30 -12.13 -26.44
N ILE A 170 -6.24 -12.55 -25.60
CA ILE A 170 -7.66 -12.24 -25.71
C ILE A 170 -8.00 -11.15 -24.71
N ASN A 171 -8.91 -10.25 -25.09
CA ASN A 171 -9.44 -9.23 -24.21
C ASN A 171 -10.80 -9.70 -23.68
N LYS A 172 -11.03 -9.47 -22.41
CA LYS A 172 -12.23 -9.85 -21.69
C LYS A 172 -12.65 -8.73 -20.75
N LYS A 173 -13.91 -8.78 -20.33
CA LYS A 173 -14.50 -7.82 -19.42
C LYS A 173 -15.38 -8.56 -18.42
N PHE A 174 -15.00 -8.54 -17.15
CA PHE A 174 -15.85 -9.01 -16.06
C PHE A 174 -16.73 -7.86 -15.58
N ILE A 175 -18.02 -8.14 -15.38
CA ILE A 175 -19.02 -7.23 -14.80
C ILE A 175 -19.87 -8.00 -13.79
#